data_AF-A0A386TA30-F1
#
_entry.id   AF-A0A386TA30-F1
#
_cell.length_a   1.000
_cell.length_b   1.000
_cell.length_c   1.000
_cell.angle_alpha   90.00
_cell.angle_beta   90.00
_cell.angle_gamma   90.00
#
_symmetry.space_group_name_H-M   'P 1'
#
loop_
_entity.id
_entity.type
_entity.pdbx_description
1 polymer ?
#
loop_
_entity_poly.entity_id
_entity_poly.type
_entity_poly.pdbx_seq_one_letter_code
_entity_poly.pdbx_strand_id
1 'polypeptide(L)'
;MSALFQNAVTSLRMGIEDFQTGEDDRMISSARNYYAGLLLLAKECLVRAAPNADPMQVIGAKVKPISDGAGGVAAAPDGPTTIGFHDLKKRFSDFGLPWPDGDLQKLVGMRNQLEHHHLKEPVAALSEAIASSFPMVVDFFAILGEDPKAELGDTWDVILGRHDAFKKVQAVCLAELEPIDWYIDPGSLDRMSCPNCGSSLIGQEDSGNTDVERFHAKCAQCGDLFDTEDSIRMVVDAAFGADNYIAATEGGEPVINDCPNCAIPVAYVQNGDANGCIACGFVLDESCIRCGAGITLDEYTMLGSGLCGYCNHMSEKVMRE
;
A
#
# COMPACT_ATOMS: atom_id res chain seq x y z
N MET A 1 25.12 25.51 2.56
CA MET A 1 23.81 24.82 2.47
C MET A 1 22.81 25.72 1.78
N SER A 2 21.94 25.16 0.93
CA SER A 2 20.85 25.90 0.29
C SER A 2 19.74 26.20 1.32
N ALA A 3 18.94 27.24 1.07
CA ALA A 3 17.75 27.51 1.90
C ALA A 3 16.72 26.36 1.82
N LEU A 4 16.66 25.68 0.67
CA LEU A 4 15.77 24.55 0.45
C LEU A 4 16.15 23.36 1.34
N PHE A 5 17.45 23.02 1.41
CA PHE A 5 17.96 21.97 2.28
C PHE A 5 17.73 22.28 3.76
N GLN A 6 18.05 23.51 4.20
CA GLN A 6 17.82 23.90 5.59
C GLN A 6 16.35 23.78 6.00
N ASN A 7 15.42 24.17 5.11
CA ASN A 7 13.99 24.03 5.34
C ASN A 7 13.57 22.56 5.38
N ALA A 8 14.15 21.70 4.53
CA ALA A 8 13.90 20.26 4.56
C ALA A 8 14.28 19.65 5.91
N VAL A 9 15.52 19.89 6.35
CA VAL A 9 16.06 19.41 7.64
C VAL A 9 15.23 19.92 8.81
N THR A 10 14.90 21.21 8.82
CA THR A 10 14.09 21.81 9.91
C THR A 10 12.71 21.18 9.98
N SER A 11 12.05 20.98 8.82
CA SER A 11 10.72 20.38 8.76
C SER A 11 10.73 18.91 9.19
N LEU A 12 11.76 18.14 8.80
CA LEU A 12 11.94 16.77 9.26
C LEU A 12 12.12 16.71 10.78
N ARG A 13 12.97 17.56 11.35
CA ARG A 13 13.21 17.61 12.80
C ARG A 13 11.94 17.91 13.57
N MET A 14 11.22 18.98 13.20
CA MET A 14 9.94 19.33 13.81
C MET A 14 8.91 18.20 13.66
N GLY A 15 8.86 17.56 12.49
CA GLY A 15 7.96 16.44 12.23
C GLY A 15 8.18 15.26 13.17
N ILE A 16 9.43 14.89 13.42
CA ILE A 16 9.76 13.78 14.34
C ILE A 16 9.66 14.20 15.80
N GLU A 17 9.97 15.44 16.16
CA GLU A 17 9.77 15.94 17.53
C GLU A 17 8.29 15.90 17.91
N ASP A 18 7.40 16.37 17.02
CA ASP A 18 5.96 16.26 17.20
C ASP A 18 5.50 14.78 17.24
N PHE A 19 6.12 13.92 16.43
CA PHE A 19 5.86 12.46 16.43
C PHE A 19 6.12 11.82 17.80
N GLN A 20 7.15 12.29 18.52
CA GLN A 20 7.48 11.75 19.84
C GLN A 20 6.49 12.14 20.93
N THR A 21 5.84 13.29 20.79
CA THR A 21 4.97 13.87 21.83
C THR A 21 3.49 13.46 21.70
N GLY A 22 3.09 12.89 20.57
CA GLY A 22 2.09 11.80 20.48
C GLY A 22 0.62 12.06 20.84
N GLU A 23 0.20 13.30 21.13
CA GLU A 23 -1.24 13.64 21.19
C GLU A 23 -1.82 13.83 19.77
N ASP A 24 -3.14 13.66 19.60
CA ASP A 24 -3.80 13.69 18.28
C ASP A 24 -3.40 14.91 17.42
N ASP A 25 -3.41 16.12 17.98
CA ASP A 25 -3.03 17.36 17.28
C ASP A 25 -1.53 17.39 16.91
N ARG A 26 -0.68 16.82 17.78
CA ARG A 26 0.77 16.72 17.54
C ARG A 26 1.07 15.73 16.43
N MET A 27 0.32 14.64 16.35
CA MET A 27 0.45 13.66 15.27
C MET A 27 0.07 14.24 13.91
N ILE A 28 -0.93 15.12 13.84
CA ILE A 28 -1.27 15.85 12.62
C ILE A 28 -0.13 16.80 12.22
N SER A 29 0.40 17.57 13.18
CA SER A 29 1.54 18.46 12.95
C SER A 29 2.77 17.69 12.45
N SER A 30 3.04 16.56 13.09
CA SER A 30 4.10 15.63 12.73
C SER A 30 4.00 15.21 11.26
N ALA A 31 2.85 14.68 10.84
CA ALA A 31 2.65 14.22 9.47
C ALA A 31 2.84 15.33 8.44
N ARG A 32 2.35 16.55 8.71
CA ARG A 32 2.50 17.70 7.82
C ARG A 32 3.96 18.12 7.67
N ASN A 33 4.66 18.31 8.79
CA ASN A 33 6.05 18.77 8.80
C ASN A 33 6.99 17.71 8.23
N TYR A 34 6.80 16.45 8.61
CA TYR A 34 7.61 15.35 8.12
C TYR A 34 7.42 15.13 6.61
N TYR A 35 6.17 15.13 6.12
CA TYR A 35 5.88 15.05 4.68
C TYR A 35 6.52 16.21 3.90
N ALA A 36 6.36 17.44 4.40
CA ALA A 36 6.96 18.62 3.77
C ALA A 36 8.49 18.51 3.74
N GLY A 37 9.10 18.04 4.83
CA GLY A 37 10.54 17.79 4.94
C GLY A 37 11.04 16.81 3.87
N LEU A 38 10.41 15.65 3.73
CA LEU A 38 10.75 14.68 2.68
C LEU A 38 10.59 15.23 1.26
N LEU A 39 9.51 15.96 1.00
CA LEU A 39 9.28 16.58 -0.31
C LEU A 39 10.37 17.59 -0.66
N LEU A 40 10.79 18.41 0.31
CA LEU A 40 11.85 19.40 0.12
C LEU A 40 13.22 18.72 -0.05
N LEU A 41 13.49 17.64 0.68
CA LEU A 41 14.72 16.86 0.56
C LEU A 41 14.85 16.23 -0.83
N ALA A 42 13.76 15.65 -1.35
CA ALA A 42 13.70 15.12 -2.70
C ALA A 42 13.93 16.21 -3.76
N LYS A 43 13.34 17.40 -3.58
CA LYS A 43 13.56 18.56 -4.47
C LYS A 43 15.02 19.04 -4.43
N GLU A 44 15.64 19.05 -3.26
CA GLU A 44 17.05 19.39 -3.12
C GLU A 44 17.95 18.40 -3.88
N CYS A 45 17.64 17.10 -3.86
CA CYS A 45 18.38 16.10 -4.65
C CYS A 45 18.41 16.47 -6.14
N LEU A 46 17.26 16.84 -6.69
CA LEU A 46 17.14 17.26 -8.09
C LEU A 46 17.91 18.55 -8.37
N VAL A 47 17.81 19.56 -7.48
CA VAL A 47 18.52 20.83 -7.65
C VAL A 47 20.03 20.61 -7.63
N ARG A 48 20.55 19.76 -6.73
CA ARG A 48 21.99 19.45 -6.67
C ARG A 48 22.48 18.63 -7.86
N ALA A 49 21.62 17.83 -8.49
CA ALA A 49 21.94 17.12 -9.72
C ALA A 49 22.12 18.04 -10.94
N ALA A 50 21.59 19.28 -10.89
CA ALA A 50 21.76 20.29 -11.93
C ALA A 50 22.26 21.63 -11.35
N PRO A 51 23.51 21.69 -10.85
CA PRO A 51 24.01 22.81 -10.06
C PRO A 51 24.12 24.14 -10.82
N ASN A 52 24.12 24.08 -12.15
CA ASN A 52 24.23 25.26 -13.02
C ASN A 52 22.86 25.72 -13.58
N ALA A 53 21.78 24.98 -13.30
CA ALA A 53 20.44 25.34 -13.74
C ALA A 53 19.76 26.28 -12.73
N ASP A 54 18.79 27.05 -13.19
CA ASP A 54 17.85 27.70 -12.27
C ASP A 54 17.06 26.61 -11.55
N PRO A 55 17.04 26.57 -10.20
CA PRO A 55 16.25 25.59 -9.45
C PRO A 55 14.80 25.48 -9.94
N MET A 56 14.15 26.59 -10.32
CA MET A 56 12.77 26.56 -10.81
C MET A 56 12.60 25.90 -12.18
N GLN A 57 13.66 25.80 -13.00
CA GLN A 57 13.62 24.98 -14.22
C GLN A 57 13.62 23.49 -13.88
N VAL A 58 14.21 23.11 -12.74
CA VAL A 58 14.33 21.72 -12.28
C VAL A 58 13.07 21.28 -11.54
N ILE A 59 12.62 22.07 -10.57
CA ILE A 59 11.52 21.70 -9.65
C ILE A 59 10.20 22.43 -9.94
N GLY A 60 10.15 23.30 -10.96
CA GLY A 60 8.93 23.98 -11.39
C GLY A 60 7.91 22.99 -11.97
N ALA A 61 6.63 23.18 -11.61
CA ALA A 61 5.54 22.33 -12.08
C ALA A 61 5.28 22.47 -13.58
N LYS A 62 5.48 23.68 -14.12
CA LYS A 62 5.28 24.01 -15.53
C LYS A 62 6.49 24.76 -16.06
N VAL A 63 6.85 24.44 -17.30
CA VAL A 63 7.94 25.08 -18.03
C VAL A 63 7.41 25.41 -19.41
N LYS A 64 7.64 26.64 -19.88
CA LYS A 64 7.21 27.13 -21.18
C LYS A 64 8.41 27.48 -22.06
N PRO A 65 8.31 27.29 -23.39
CA PRO A 65 9.30 27.81 -24.31
C PRO A 65 9.23 29.33 -24.35
N ILE A 66 10.38 29.99 -24.24
CA ILE A 66 10.56 31.43 -24.46
C ILE A 66 11.63 31.61 -25.55
N SER A 67 11.56 32.69 -26.32
CA SER A 67 12.60 32.96 -27.32
C SER A 67 13.94 33.26 -26.62
N ASP A 68 15.03 32.71 -27.16
CA ASP A 68 16.39 32.97 -26.68
C ASP A 68 17.02 34.24 -27.29
N GLY A 69 16.30 34.93 -28.19
CA GLY A 69 16.79 36.12 -28.89
C GLY A 69 17.77 35.85 -30.04
N ALA A 70 18.18 34.58 -30.25
CA ALA A 70 19.06 34.13 -31.34
C ALA A 70 18.32 33.31 -32.41
N GLY A 71 16.98 33.27 -32.33
CA GLY A 71 16.12 32.50 -33.23
C GLY A 71 15.83 31.07 -32.76
N GLY A 72 16.26 30.71 -31.55
CA GLY A 72 15.92 29.47 -30.86
C GLY A 72 14.93 29.67 -29.72
N VAL A 73 14.78 28.63 -28.91
CA VAL A 73 13.90 28.60 -27.73
C VAL A 73 14.68 28.14 -26.51
N ALA A 74 14.45 28.82 -25.39
CA ALA A 74 14.90 28.43 -24.06
C ALA A 74 13.70 28.03 -23.21
N ALA A 75 13.93 27.16 -22.23
CA ALA A 75 12.91 26.72 -21.30
C ALA A 75 12.86 27.66 -20.07
N ALA A 76 11.71 28.22 -19.74
CA ALA A 76 11.54 29.07 -18.56
C ALA A 76 10.41 28.57 -17.65
N PRO A 77 10.55 28.68 -16.32
CA PRO A 77 9.50 28.32 -15.38
C PRO A 77 8.21 29.11 -15.63
N ASP A 78 7.06 28.47 -15.47
CA ASP A 78 5.75 29.09 -15.62
C ASP A 78 5.01 29.13 -14.27
N GLY A 79 5.33 30.18 -13.50
CA GLY A 79 4.75 30.45 -12.18
C GLY A 79 5.59 29.91 -11.01
N PRO A 80 5.13 30.15 -9.77
CA PRO A 80 5.87 29.78 -8.55
C PRO A 80 5.61 28.34 -8.10
N THR A 81 4.67 27.63 -8.73
CA THR A 81 4.27 26.28 -8.31
C THR A 81 5.38 25.28 -8.63
N THR A 82 5.68 24.42 -7.66
CA THR A 82 6.68 23.36 -7.80
C THR A 82 6.03 21.99 -7.92
N ILE A 83 6.78 21.03 -8.44
CA ILE A 83 6.35 19.63 -8.61
C ILE A 83 5.92 18.99 -7.28
N GLY A 84 4.92 18.12 -7.35
CA GLY A 84 4.41 17.35 -6.22
C GLY A 84 5.07 15.96 -6.11
N PHE A 85 4.61 15.16 -5.15
CA PHE A 85 5.14 13.80 -4.93
C PHE A 85 5.03 12.90 -6.17
N HIS A 86 3.87 12.88 -6.84
CA HIS A 86 3.67 12.05 -8.03
C HIS A 86 4.61 12.43 -9.20
N ASP A 87 4.96 13.71 -9.31
CA ASP A 87 5.86 14.21 -10.35
C ASP A 87 7.34 13.92 -10.04
N LEU A 88 7.70 13.83 -8.75
CA LEU A 88 9.09 13.64 -8.32
C LEU A 88 9.68 12.34 -8.84
N LYS A 89 8.96 11.22 -8.75
CA LYS A 89 9.48 9.92 -9.22
C LYS A 89 9.85 9.97 -10.71
N LYS A 90 9.00 10.59 -11.54
CA LYS A 90 9.30 10.81 -12.95
C LYS A 90 10.51 11.72 -13.14
N ARG A 91 10.58 12.83 -12.40
CA ARG A 91 11.69 13.79 -12.50
C ARG A 91 13.03 13.18 -12.07
N PHE A 92 13.05 12.32 -11.05
CA PHE A 92 14.25 11.58 -10.66
C PHE A 92 14.74 10.69 -11.81
N SER A 93 13.83 9.95 -12.45
CA SER A 93 14.15 9.16 -13.64
C SER A 93 14.69 10.00 -14.78
N ASP A 94 14.08 11.15 -15.07
CA ASP A 94 14.53 12.06 -16.14
C ASP A 94 15.96 12.60 -15.89
N PHE A 95 16.36 12.72 -14.62
CA PHE A 95 17.69 13.18 -14.19
C PHE A 95 18.67 12.02 -13.92
N GLY A 96 18.26 10.78 -14.14
CA GLY A 96 19.09 9.60 -13.90
C GLY A 96 19.41 9.34 -12.42
N LEU A 97 18.59 9.85 -11.50
CA LEU A 97 18.74 9.63 -10.06
C LEU A 97 17.94 8.40 -9.62
N PRO A 98 18.46 7.59 -8.69
CA PRO A 98 17.69 6.51 -8.09
C PRO A 98 16.55 7.07 -7.25
N TRP A 99 15.38 6.43 -7.35
CA TRP A 99 14.28 6.71 -6.42
C TRP A 99 14.51 5.90 -5.13
N PRO A 100 14.37 6.52 -3.94
CA PRO A 100 14.54 5.79 -2.67
C PRO A 100 13.64 4.58 -2.49
N ASP A 101 14.11 3.65 -1.66
CA ASP A 101 13.31 2.57 -1.13
C ASP A 101 12.29 3.12 -0.13
N GLY A 102 11.03 2.73 -0.30
CA GLY A 102 9.90 3.19 0.52
C GLY A 102 8.76 3.82 -0.29
N ASP A 103 7.66 4.08 0.37
CA ASP A 103 6.48 4.70 -0.24
C ASP A 103 5.87 5.77 0.67
N LEU A 104 5.57 6.93 0.08
CA LEU A 104 4.85 8.01 0.73
C LEU A 104 3.36 8.01 0.38
N GLN A 105 2.87 7.12 -0.48
CA GLN A 105 1.45 7.10 -0.84
C GLN A 105 0.55 6.96 0.38
N LYS A 106 0.89 6.07 1.32
CA LYS A 106 0.17 5.96 2.61
C LYS A 106 0.16 7.31 3.32
N LEU A 107 1.32 7.94 3.50
CA LEU A 107 1.42 9.24 4.19
C LEU A 107 0.69 10.38 3.45
N VAL A 108 0.73 10.40 2.12
CA VAL A 108 0.02 11.38 1.26
C VAL A 108 -1.49 11.21 1.41
N GLY A 109 -1.99 9.98 1.34
CA GLY A 109 -3.40 9.66 1.51
C GLY A 109 -3.90 10.11 2.88
N MET A 110 -3.15 9.78 3.93
CA MET A 110 -3.48 10.19 5.30
C MET A 110 -3.45 11.72 5.46
N ARG A 111 -2.43 12.42 4.94
CA ARG A 111 -2.38 13.89 4.98
C ARG A 111 -3.60 14.52 4.30
N ASN A 112 -4.01 14.02 3.14
CA ASN A 112 -5.19 14.53 2.44
C ASN A 112 -6.47 14.36 3.26
N GLN A 113 -6.64 13.21 3.92
CA GLN A 113 -7.78 12.97 4.81
C GLN A 113 -7.75 13.91 6.04
N LEU A 114 -6.56 14.19 6.58
CA LEU A 114 -6.36 15.16 7.67
C LEU A 114 -6.72 16.59 7.27
N GLU A 115 -6.54 16.98 6.01
CA GLU A 115 -6.95 18.30 5.47
C GLU A 115 -8.47 18.45 5.32
N HIS A 116 -9.23 17.35 5.33
CA HIS A 116 -10.68 17.31 5.15
C HIS A 116 -11.49 17.06 6.45
N HIS A 117 -10.88 17.30 7.61
CA HIS A 117 -11.51 17.43 8.94
C HIS A 117 -12.15 16.19 9.59
N HIS A 118 -11.72 14.98 9.25
CA HIS A 118 -11.94 13.82 10.12
C HIS A 118 -10.68 12.94 10.17
N LEU A 119 -10.09 12.77 11.36
CA LEU A 119 -9.27 11.59 11.68
C LEU A 119 -10.21 10.38 11.64
N LYS A 120 -10.53 9.89 10.43
CA LYS A 120 -11.11 8.57 10.27
C LYS A 120 -10.05 7.50 10.53
N GLU A 121 -8.80 7.83 10.22
CA GLU A 121 -7.67 6.93 10.38
C GLU A 121 -7.04 7.04 11.79
N PRO A 122 -6.75 5.90 12.43
CA PRO A 122 -6.11 5.81 13.74
C PRO A 122 -4.67 6.37 13.75
N VAL A 123 -4.27 6.99 14.85
CA VAL A 123 -2.89 7.49 15.11
C VAL A 123 -1.81 6.41 14.85
N ALA A 124 -2.18 5.15 15.06
CA ALA A 124 -1.37 3.97 14.75
C ALA A 124 -0.95 3.89 13.27
N ALA A 125 -1.91 3.97 12.33
CA ALA A 125 -1.64 3.96 10.90
C ALA A 125 -0.71 5.11 10.48
N LEU A 126 -0.85 6.27 11.13
CA LEU A 126 -0.05 7.46 10.80
C LEU A 126 1.39 7.28 11.26
N SER A 127 1.54 6.70 12.45
CA SER A 127 2.84 6.35 13.01
C SER A 127 3.58 5.34 12.14
N GLU A 128 2.87 4.34 11.64
CA GLU A 128 3.40 3.37 10.71
C GLU A 128 3.77 4.02 9.38
N ALA A 129 2.91 4.86 8.79
CA ALA A 129 3.18 5.52 7.52
C ALA A 129 4.41 6.44 7.57
N ILE A 130 4.64 7.11 8.70
CA ILE A 130 5.87 7.87 8.94
C ILE A 130 7.05 6.89 9.05
N ALA A 131 6.94 5.85 9.87
CA ALA A 131 8.03 4.89 10.10
C ALA A 131 8.46 4.13 8.83
N SER A 132 7.50 3.73 8.00
CA SER A 132 7.75 3.02 6.73
C SER A 132 8.45 3.90 5.69
N SER A 133 8.44 5.22 5.87
CA SER A 133 9.11 6.16 4.98
C SER A 133 10.51 6.57 5.45
N PHE A 134 10.95 6.12 6.63
CA PHE A 134 12.31 6.40 7.14
C PHE A 134 13.44 5.94 6.21
N PRO A 135 13.33 4.80 5.49
CA PRO A 135 14.34 4.45 4.47
C PRO A 135 14.53 5.55 3.41
N MET A 136 13.46 6.27 3.04
CA MET A 136 13.58 7.38 2.09
C MET A 136 14.44 8.54 2.61
N VAL A 137 14.42 8.79 3.92
CA VAL A 137 15.30 9.78 4.54
C VAL A 137 16.75 9.35 4.33
N VAL A 138 17.08 8.10 4.64
CA VAL A 138 18.45 7.53 4.47
C VAL A 138 18.94 7.74 3.04
N ASP A 139 18.15 7.31 2.07
CA ASP A 139 18.53 7.33 0.66
C ASP A 139 18.65 8.74 0.11
N PHE A 140 17.76 9.66 0.48
CA PHE A 140 17.89 11.06 0.06
C PHE A 140 19.16 11.70 0.63
N PHE A 141 19.49 11.48 1.91
CA PHE A 141 20.76 11.95 2.47
C PHE A 141 21.97 11.35 1.75
N ALA A 142 21.91 10.07 1.38
CA ALA A 142 22.95 9.42 0.58
C ALA A 142 23.10 10.03 -0.82
N ILE A 143 22.00 10.34 -1.51
CA ILE A 143 22.00 11.04 -2.81
C ILE A 143 22.61 12.44 -2.68
N LEU A 144 22.32 13.14 -1.59
CA LEU A 144 22.84 14.48 -1.32
C LEU A 144 24.33 14.48 -0.90
N GLY A 145 24.87 13.32 -0.51
CA GLY A 145 26.21 13.17 0.06
C GLY A 145 26.34 13.78 1.45
N GLU A 146 25.24 13.83 2.22
CA GLU A 146 25.16 14.46 3.54
C GLU A 146 25.01 13.40 4.63
N ASP A 147 25.53 13.66 5.83
CA ASP A 147 25.39 12.77 6.98
C ASP A 147 24.08 13.06 7.73
N PRO A 148 23.10 12.14 7.76
CA PRO A 148 21.83 12.36 8.44
C PRO A 148 22.01 12.57 9.96
N LYS A 149 23.03 11.99 10.59
CA LYS A 149 23.29 12.21 12.02
C LYS A 149 23.75 13.64 12.29
N ALA A 150 24.62 14.18 11.42
CA ALA A 150 25.11 15.54 11.54
C ALA A 150 23.98 16.58 11.37
N GLU A 151 23.06 16.33 10.42
CA GLU A 151 22.02 17.29 10.05
C GLU A 151 20.76 17.19 10.93
N LEU A 152 20.35 15.97 11.28
CA LEU A 152 19.14 15.72 12.08
C LEU A 152 19.44 15.61 13.59
N GLY A 153 20.68 15.39 14.01
CA GLY A 153 21.06 15.34 15.42
C GLY A 153 20.40 14.21 16.20
N ASP A 154 19.81 14.52 17.35
CA ASP A 154 19.14 13.53 18.22
C ASP A 154 17.90 12.94 17.55
N THR A 155 17.28 13.71 16.66
CA THR A 155 16.10 13.31 15.89
C THR A 155 16.39 12.09 15.00
N TRP A 156 17.65 11.90 14.60
CA TRP A 156 18.08 10.72 13.84
C TRP A 156 18.01 9.43 14.66
N ASP A 157 18.36 9.47 15.95
CA ASP A 157 18.35 8.28 16.80
C ASP A 157 16.90 7.79 17.03
N VAL A 158 15.95 8.73 17.05
CA VAL A 158 14.51 8.46 17.12
C VAL A 158 14.02 7.73 15.89
N ILE A 159 14.42 8.21 14.71
CA ILE A 159 14.10 7.59 13.42
C ILE A 159 14.59 6.14 13.41
N LEU A 160 15.87 5.91 13.73
CA LEU A 160 16.45 4.57 13.79
C LEU A 160 15.73 3.66 14.79
N GLY A 161 15.55 4.12 16.03
CA GLY A 161 14.92 3.31 17.07
C GLY A 161 13.47 2.92 16.75
N ARG A 162 12.71 3.83 16.12
CA ARG A 162 11.32 3.57 15.71
C ARG A 162 11.25 2.64 14.49
N HIS A 163 12.11 2.86 13.50
CA HIS A 163 12.22 1.98 12.34
C HIS A 163 12.54 0.54 12.76
N ASP A 164 13.57 0.37 13.58
CA ASP A 164 14.07 -0.95 13.98
C ASP A 164 13.06 -1.69 14.85
N ALA A 165 12.39 -0.98 15.77
CA ALA A 165 11.30 -1.56 16.55
C ALA A 165 10.15 -2.03 15.66
N PHE A 166 9.73 -1.21 14.70
CA PHE A 166 8.67 -1.55 13.75
C PHE A 166 9.05 -2.77 12.90
N LYS A 167 10.22 -2.76 12.24
CA LYS A 167 10.68 -3.88 11.40
C LYS A 167 10.82 -5.17 12.19
N LYS A 168 11.28 -5.09 13.44
CA LYS A 168 11.38 -6.26 14.32
C LYS A 168 10.01 -6.87 14.62
N VAL A 169 9.02 -6.05 14.98
CA VAL A 169 7.66 -6.55 15.26
C VAL A 169 7.01 -7.09 13.97
N GLN A 170 7.15 -6.38 12.86
CA GLN A 170 6.62 -6.81 11.56
C GLN A 170 7.20 -8.17 11.14
N ALA A 171 8.52 -8.37 11.31
CA ALA A 171 9.16 -9.64 10.98
C ALA A 171 8.64 -10.79 11.85
N VAL A 172 8.37 -10.55 13.13
CA VAL A 172 7.75 -11.56 14.02
C VAL A 172 6.34 -11.88 13.55
N CYS A 173 5.52 -10.87 13.29
CA CYS A 173 4.16 -11.04 12.78
C CYS A 173 4.12 -11.88 11.49
N LEU A 174 4.99 -11.58 10.52
CA LEU A 174 5.05 -12.34 9.26
C LEU A 174 5.56 -13.77 9.47
N ALA A 175 6.54 -13.97 10.36
CA ALA A 175 7.05 -15.29 10.68
C ALA A 175 6.03 -16.19 11.40
N GLU A 176 5.04 -15.61 12.07
CA GLU A 176 3.89 -16.35 12.63
C GLU A 176 2.91 -16.82 11.54
N LEU A 177 2.85 -16.13 10.40
CA LEU A 177 1.94 -16.48 9.30
C LEU A 177 2.52 -17.51 8.32
N GLU A 178 3.85 -17.58 8.23
CA GLU A 178 4.58 -18.50 7.33
C GLU A 178 4.27 -20.00 7.56
N PRO A 179 4.09 -20.50 8.80
CA PRO A 179 3.82 -21.92 9.03
C PRO A 179 2.38 -22.38 8.76
N ILE A 180 1.47 -21.46 8.43
CA ILE A 180 0.07 -21.81 8.16
C ILE A 180 -0.01 -22.58 6.84
N ASP A 181 -0.67 -23.74 6.87
CA ASP A 181 -0.88 -24.60 5.71
C ASP A 181 -2.02 -24.07 4.83
N TRP A 182 -1.76 -22.98 4.11
CA TRP A 182 -2.75 -22.35 3.25
C TRP A 182 -3.16 -23.26 2.09
N TYR A 183 -4.47 -23.45 1.89
CA TYR A 183 -4.98 -24.22 0.75
C TYR A 183 -4.64 -23.59 -0.61
N ILE A 184 -4.49 -22.27 -0.63
CA ILE A 184 -3.99 -21.48 -1.76
C ILE A 184 -2.85 -20.63 -1.22
N ASP A 185 -1.69 -20.69 -1.86
CA ASP A 185 -0.54 -19.86 -1.51
C ASP A 185 -0.93 -18.36 -1.63
N PRO A 186 -1.00 -17.62 -0.52
CA PRO A 186 -1.33 -16.20 -0.56
C PRO A 186 -0.12 -15.34 -0.97
N GLY A 187 1.05 -15.95 -1.16
CA GLY A 187 2.30 -15.24 -1.38
C GLY A 187 2.67 -14.38 -0.18
N SER A 188 3.13 -13.15 -0.45
CA SER A 188 3.57 -12.23 0.61
C SER A 188 2.39 -11.56 1.30
N LEU A 189 2.30 -11.74 2.62
CA LEU A 189 1.28 -11.13 3.48
C LEU A 189 1.71 -9.80 4.12
N ASP A 190 2.81 -9.21 3.65
CA ASP A 190 3.33 -7.90 4.09
C ASP A 190 2.38 -6.72 3.79
N ARG A 191 1.36 -6.95 2.97
CA ARG A 191 0.31 -5.98 2.62
C ARG A 191 -0.93 -6.06 3.51
N MET A 192 -1.02 -7.03 4.41
CA MET A 192 -2.13 -7.10 5.36
C MET A 192 -2.20 -5.82 6.20
N SER A 193 -3.41 -5.40 6.53
CA SER A 193 -3.65 -4.17 7.29
C SER A 193 -4.82 -4.37 8.26
N CYS A 194 -4.65 -3.92 9.49
CA CYS A 194 -5.69 -3.94 10.51
C CYS A 194 -6.88 -3.05 10.10
N PRO A 195 -8.12 -3.58 10.01
CA PRO A 195 -9.30 -2.76 9.72
C PRO A 195 -9.55 -1.66 10.76
N ASN A 196 -9.11 -1.87 12.01
CA ASN A 196 -9.36 -0.96 13.13
C ASN A 196 -8.28 0.10 13.33
N CYS A 197 -7.01 -0.27 13.17
CA CYS A 197 -5.87 0.62 13.45
C CYS A 197 -5.06 1.01 12.19
N GLY A 198 -5.32 0.38 11.04
CA GLY A 198 -4.62 0.55 9.76
C GLY A 198 -3.17 0.07 9.74
N SER A 199 -2.73 -0.63 10.79
CA SER A 199 -1.36 -1.13 10.90
C SER A 199 -1.15 -2.45 10.15
N SER A 200 0.02 -2.62 9.52
CA SER A 200 0.46 -3.89 8.93
C SER A 200 1.05 -4.89 9.92
N LEU A 201 1.05 -4.57 11.21
CA LEU A 201 1.54 -5.46 12.27
C LEU A 201 0.49 -6.51 12.63
N ILE A 202 0.19 -7.40 11.68
CA ILE A 202 -0.76 -8.49 11.85
C ILE A 202 -0.03 -9.83 11.93
N GLY A 203 -0.17 -10.49 13.07
CA GLY A 203 0.29 -11.86 13.29
C GLY A 203 -0.87 -12.77 13.68
N GLN A 204 -0.58 -13.83 14.43
CA GLN A 204 -1.58 -14.79 14.90
C GLN A 204 -1.97 -14.55 16.36
N GLU A 205 -3.19 -14.93 16.74
CA GLU A 205 -3.55 -15.10 18.16
C GLU A 205 -2.75 -16.24 18.79
N ASP A 206 -2.70 -17.40 18.11
CA ASP A 206 -1.91 -18.56 18.49
C ASP A 206 -0.73 -18.74 17.53
N SER A 207 0.44 -18.26 17.92
CA SER A 207 1.70 -18.31 17.14
C SER A 207 2.18 -19.73 16.76
N GLY A 208 1.61 -20.78 17.37
CA GLY A 208 1.93 -22.17 17.05
C GLY A 208 0.96 -22.80 16.04
N ASN A 209 -0.04 -22.04 15.58
CA ASN A 209 -1.08 -22.56 14.72
C ASN A 209 -0.60 -22.71 13.27
N THR A 210 -0.78 -23.91 12.73
CA THR A 210 -0.51 -24.23 11.32
C THR A 210 -1.79 -24.48 10.53
N ASP A 211 -2.96 -24.40 11.16
CA ASP A 211 -4.26 -24.78 10.57
C ASP A 211 -5.07 -23.54 10.19
N VAL A 212 -5.44 -23.42 8.91
CA VAL A 212 -6.20 -22.28 8.37
C VAL A 212 -7.57 -22.15 9.04
N GLU A 213 -8.23 -23.27 9.37
CA GLU A 213 -9.57 -23.24 9.99
C GLU A 213 -9.56 -22.64 11.40
N ARG A 214 -8.37 -22.59 12.03
CA ARG A 214 -8.15 -22.03 13.38
C ARG A 214 -7.42 -20.69 13.35
N PHE A 215 -7.19 -20.15 12.16
CA PHE A 215 -6.48 -18.90 12.02
C PHE A 215 -7.33 -17.73 12.53
N HIS A 216 -6.85 -17.08 13.58
CA HIS A 216 -7.32 -15.79 14.06
C HIS A 216 -6.18 -14.78 13.97
N ALA A 217 -6.41 -13.71 13.23
CA ALA A 217 -5.47 -12.61 13.11
C ALA A 217 -5.46 -11.78 14.39
N LYS A 218 -4.26 -11.33 14.78
CA LYS A 218 -4.06 -10.45 15.91
C LYS A 218 -3.22 -9.25 15.49
N CYS A 219 -3.70 -8.05 15.80
CA CYS A 219 -2.93 -6.84 15.58
C CYS A 219 -1.99 -6.58 16.76
N ALA A 220 -0.68 -6.53 16.51
CA ALA A 220 0.32 -6.21 17.54
C ALA A 220 0.31 -4.73 17.96
N GLN A 221 -0.31 -3.85 17.17
CA GLN A 221 -0.36 -2.41 17.42
C GLN A 221 -1.53 -2.00 18.33
N CYS A 222 -2.76 -2.42 18.03
CA CYS A 222 -3.94 -2.11 18.85
C CYS A 222 -4.36 -3.24 19.79
N GLY A 223 -3.87 -4.47 19.56
CA GLY A 223 -4.23 -5.65 20.36
C GLY A 223 -5.54 -6.33 19.94
N ASP A 224 -6.21 -5.82 18.90
CA ASP A 224 -7.47 -6.41 18.44
C ASP A 224 -7.27 -7.82 17.87
N LEU A 225 -8.30 -8.64 18.12
CA LEU A 225 -8.43 -10.01 17.64
C LEU A 225 -9.55 -10.05 16.60
N PHE A 226 -9.31 -10.76 15.52
CA PHE A 226 -10.26 -10.95 14.42
C PHE A 226 -10.71 -12.40 14.39
N ASP A 227 -11.98 -12.63 14.09
CA ASP A 227 -12.49 -13.98 13.89
C ASP A 227 -11.98 -14.59 12.57
N THR A 228 -12.31 -15.85 12.31
CA THR A 228 -11.85 -16.54 11.10
C THR A 228 -12.29 -15.83 9.82
N GLU A 229 -13.53 -15.34 9.74
CA GLU A 229 -14.04 -14.69 8.52
C GLU A 229 -13.29 -13.40 8.21
N ASP A 230 -13.12 -12.53 9.22
CA ASP A 230 -12.38 -11.27 9.08
C ASP A 230 -10.89 -11.54 8.80
N SER A 231 -10.31 -12.55 9.44
CA SER A 231 -8.92 -12.95 9.24
C SER A 231 -8.66 -13.45 7.81
N ILE A 232 -9.54 -14.31 7.29
CA ILE A 232 -9.47 -14.79 5.91
C ILE A 232 -9.64 -13.64 4.92
N ARG A 233 -10.60 -12.73 5.16
CA ARG A 233 -10.77 -11.55 4.31
C ARG A 233 -9.49 -10.71 4.24
N MET A 234 -8.83 -10.47 5.38
CA MET A 234 -7.56 -9.73 5.40
C MET A 234 -6.48 -10.37 4.56
N VAL A 235 -6.38 -11.71 4.59
CA VAL A 235 -5.41 -12.49 3.79
C VAL A 235 -5.74 -12.36 2.29
N VAL A 236 -7.00 -12.56 1.92
CA VAL A 236 -7.44 -12.51 0.52
C VAL A 236 -7.27 -11.12 -0.07
N ASP A 237 -7.66 -10.07 0.66
CA ASP A 237 -7.48 -8.68 0.22
C ASP A 237 -6.01 -8.33 0.03
N ALA A 238 -5.13 -8.78 0.93
CA ALA A 238 -3.69 -8.53 0.85
C ALA A 238 -3.04 -9.24 -0.35
N ALA A 239 -3.43 -10.48 -0.61
CA ALA A 239 -2.86 -11.32 -1.66
C ALA A 239 -3.43 -11.00 -3.05
N PHE A 240 -4.76 -10.85 -3.17
CA PHE A 240 -5.47 -10.82 -4.45
C PHE A 240 -6.30 -9.55 -4.69
N GLY A 241 -6.38 -8.63 -3.72
CA GLY A 241 -7.21 -7.43 -3.83
C GLY A 241 -6.81 -6.50 -4.98
N ALA A 242 -5.53 -6.42 -5.30
CA ALA A 242 -5.02 -5.62 -6.42
C ALA A 242 -5.49 -6.19 -7.77
N ASP A 243 -5.38 -7.50 -7.96
CA ASP A 243 -5.79 -8.18 -9.19
C ASP A 243 -7.31 -8.08 -9.37
N ASN A 244 -8.07 -8.24 -8.28
CA ASN A 244 -9.52 -8.08 -8.28
C ASN A 244 -9.94 -6.66 -8.70
N TYR A 245 -9.22 -5.63 -8.20
CA TYR A 245 -9.46 -4.25 -8.62
C TYR A 245 -9.16 -4.03 -10.10
N ILE A 246 -8.03 -4.54 -10.60
CA ILE A 246 -7.67 -4.44 -12.02
C ILE A 246 -8.76 -5.11 -12.89
N ALA A 247 -9.15 -6.34 -12.58
CA ALA A 247 -10.18 -7.06 -13.30
C ALA A 247 -11.50 -6.27 -13.36
N ALA A 248 -11.95 -5.72 -12.22
CA ALA A 248 -13.15 -4.89 -12.17
C ALA A 248 -13.05 -3.63 -13.04
N THR A 249 -11.87 -2.99 -13.11
CA THR A 249 -11.66 -1.77 -13.92
C THR A 249 -11.50 -2.04 -15.41
N GLU A 250 -10.98 -3.21 -15.78
CA GLU A 250 -10.75 -3.61 -17.17
C GLU A 250 -11.91 -4.43 -17.78
N GLY A 251 -12.98 -4.65 -17.01
CA GLY A 251 -14.14 -5.43 -17.44
C GLY A 251 -13.88 -6.94 -17.51
N GLY A 252 -12.92 -7.43 -16.72
CA GLY A 252 -12.67 -8.84 -16.49
C GLY A 252 -13.60 -9.44 -15.44
N GLU A 253 -13.51 -10.76 -15.28
CA GLU A 253 -14.25 -11.50 -14.26
C GLU A 253 -13.70 -11.23 -12.85
N PRO A 254 -14.55 -11.23 -11.80
CA PRO A 254 -14.09 -11.06 -10.42
C PRO A 254 -13.08 -12.15 -10.01
N VAL A 255 -11.95 -11.71 -9.45
CA VAL A 255 -10.90 -12.61 -8.94
C VAL A 255 -11.29 -13.19 -7.59
N ILE A 256 -11.95 -12.38 -6.75
CA ILE A 256 -12.37 -12.75 -5.40
C ILE A 256 -13.89 -12.94 -5.38
N ASN A 257 -14.32 -14.10 -4.88
CA ASN A 257 -15.70 -14.56 -4.88
C ASN A 257 -16.08 -15.18 -3.52
N ASP A 258 -17.38 -15.33 -3.28
CA ASP A 258 -17.88 -16.01 -2.09
C ASP A 258 -17.72 -17.53 -2.23
N CYS A 259 -17.32 -18.22 -1.15
CA CYS A 259 -17.17 -19.67 -1.22
C CYS A 259 -18.53 -20.37 -1.05
N PRO A 260 -18.99 -21.17 -2.03
CA PRO A 260 -20.28 -21.86 -1.93
C PRO A 260 -20.25 -23.03 -0.93
N ASN A 261 -19.07 -23.52 -0.54
CA ASN A 261 -18.91 -24.66 0.36
C ASN A 261 -18.89 -24.26 1.83
N CYS A 262 -18.00 -23.34 2.23
CA CYS A 262 -17.89 -22.91 3.63
C CYS A 262 -18.70 -21.64 3.96
N ALA A 263 -19.33 -21.01 2.95
CA ALA A 263 -20.12 -19.78 3.08
C ALA A 263 -19.37 -18.55 3.62
N ILE A 264 -18.04 -18.63 3.78
CA ILE A 264 -17.21 -17.47 4.11
C ILE A 264 -17.20 -16.55 2.88
N PRO A 265 -17.60 -15.26 3.04
CA PRO A 265 -17.56 -14.31 1.95
C PRO A 265 -16.12 -14.03 1.54
N VAL A 266 -15.91 -13.65 0.28
CA VAL A 266 -14.59 -13.24 -0.25
C VAL A 266 -13.45 -14.24 0.03
N ALA A 267 -13.75 -15.54 0.06
CA ALA A 267 -12.78 -16.60 0.37
C ALA A 267 -12.38 -17.45 -0.85
N TYR A 268 -13.13 -17.39 -1.95
CA TYR A 268 -12.84 -18.13 -3.18
C TYR A 268 -12.06 -17.26 -4.15
N VAL A 269 -10.88 -17.72 -4.57
CA VAL A 269 -10.01 -17.01 -5.52
C VAL A 269 -10.01 -17.75 -6.86
N GLN A 270 -10.25 -17.01 -7.93
CA GLN A 270 -10.21 -17.51 -9.30
C GLN A 270 -9.47 -16.54 -10.22
N ASN A 271 -8.23 -16.87 -10.59
CA ASN A 271 -7.45 -16.17 -11.61
C ASN A 271 -6.61 -17.17 -12.43
N GLY A 272 -5.62 -16.69 -13.18
CA GLY A 272 -4.75 -17.54 -13.99
C GLY A 272 -3.84 -18.48 -13.19
N ASP A 273 -3.59 -18.16 -11.91
CA ASP A 273 -2.60 -18.83 -11.07
C ASP A 273 -3.22 -19.60 -9.89
N ALA A 274 -4.45 -19.25 -9.48
CA ALA A 274 -5.17 -19.81 -8.34
C ALA A 274 -6.65 -20.09 -8.68
N ASN A 275 -7.15 -21.24 -8.25
CA ASN A 275 -8.58 -21.61 -8.34
C ASN A 275 -8.99 -22.43 -7.12
N GLY A 276 -9.72 -21.83 -6.18
CA GLY A 276 -10.26 -22.51 -5.01
C GLY A 276 -10.57 -21.59 -3.83
N CYS A 277 -11.02 -22.16 -2.72
CA CYS A 277 -11.24 -21.46 -1.46
C CYS A 277 -9.99 -21.50 -0.58
N ILE A 278 -9.49 -20.33 -0.17
CA ILE A 278 -8.32 -20.24 0.71
C ILE A 278 -8.60 -20.77 2.12
N ALA A 279 -9.87 -20.76 2.56
CA ALA A 279 -10.27 -21.11 3.92
C ALA A 279 -10.58 -22.59 4.11
N CYS A 280 -11.20 -23.26 3.12
CA CYS A 280 -11.61 -24.66 3.23
C CYS A 280 -11.10 -25.58 2.12
N GLY A 281 -10.31 -25.05 1.18
CA GLY A 281 -9.72 -25.83 0.09
C GLY A 281 -10.70 -26.33 -0.98
N PHE A 282 -11.96 -25.86 -0.96
CA PHE A 282 -12.94 -26.21 -1.99
C PHE A 282 -12.49 -25.72 -3.37
N VAL A 283 -12.47 -26.60 -4.36
CA VAL A 283 -12.17 -26.26 -5.76
C VAL A 283 -13.37 -26.65 -6.62
N LEU A 284 -13.85 -25.71 -7.42
CA LEU A 284 -14.89 -25.99 -8.41
C LEU A 284 -14.26 -26.59 -9.67
N ASP A 285 -14.50 -27.89 -9.88
CA ASP A 285 -14.12 -28.65 -11.09
C ASP A 285 -15.33 -29.46 -11.60
N GLU A 286 -16.47 -28.80 -11.71
CA GLU A 286 -17.69 -29.41 -12.22
C GLU A 286 -17.93 -29.09 -13.69
N SER A 287 -18.43 -30.08 -14.42
CA SER A 287 -18.86 -29.93 -15.81
C SER A 287 -20.32 -30.29 -15.97
N CYS A 288 -20.99 -29.58 -16.86
CA CYS A 288 -22.38 -29.78 -17.18
C CYS A 288 -22.62 -31.20 -17.69
N ILE A 289 -23.47 -31.96 -16.99
CA ILE A 289 -23.77 -33.37 -17.33
C ILE A 289 -24.39 -33.55 -18.72
N ARG A 290 -24.91 -32.47 -19.32
CA ARG A 290 -25.58 -32.49 -20.63
C ARG A 290 -24.65 -32.12 -21.79
N CYS A 291 -23.86 -31.07 -21.65
CA CYS A 291 -23.02 -30.55 -22.76
C CYS A 291 -21.51 -30.64 -22.49
N GLY A 292 -21.09 -31.01 -21.29
CA GLY A 292 -19.68 -31.10 -20.89
C GLY A 292 -18.98 -29.76 -20.70
N ALA A 293 -19.68 -28.62 -20.83
CA ALA A 293 -19.10 -27.31 -20.54
C ALA A 293 -18.81 -27.17 -19.04
N GLY A 294 -17.70 -26.53 -18.66
CA GLY A 294 -17.40 -26.22 -17.26
C GLY A 294 -18.49 -25.34 -16.64
N ILE A 295 -18.84 -25.64 -15.38
CA ILE A 295 -19.78 -24.84 -14.59
C ILE A 295 -18.98 -23.71 -13.93
N THR A 296 -19.43 -22.47 -14.10
CA THR A 296 -18.79 -21.32 -13.43
C THR A 296 -19.29 -21.18 -11.99
N LEU A 297 -18.57 -20.42 -11.15
CA LEU A 297 -19.00 -20.16 -9.77
C LEU A 297 -20.40 -19.53 -9.70
N ASP A 298 -20.72 -18.60 -10.59
CA ASP A 298 -22.04 -17.96 -10.67
C ASP A 298 -23.17 -18.93 -11.07
N GLU A 299 -22.83 -20.00 -11.79
CA GLU A 299 -23.77 -21.06 -12.17
C GLU A 299 -23.86 -22.15 -11.10
N TYR A 300 -22.85 -22.27 -10.24
CA TYR A 300 -22.74 -23.33 -9.27
C TYR A 300 -23.71 -23.13 -8.10
N THR A 301 -24.41 -24.20 -7.76
CA THR A 301 -25.21 -24.26 -6.54
C THR A 301 -25.03 -25.64 -5.91
N MET A 302 -24.88 -25.69 -4.58
CA MET A 302 -24.69 -26.95 -3.83
C MET A 302 -25.83 -27.97 -4.03
N LEU A 303 -27.02 -27.50 -4.40
CA LEU A 303 -28.20 -28.31 -4.70
C LEU A 303 -28.53 -28.32 -6.21
N GLY A 304 -27.58 -27.91 -7.04
CA GLY A 304 -27.75 -27.72 -8.46
C GLY A 304 -28.02 -29.01 -9.22
N SER A 305 -28.59 -28.86 -10.41
CA SER A 305 -28.93 -29.97 -11.31
C SER A 305 -27.71 -30.61 -12.00
N GLY A 306 -26.48 -30.14 -11.71
CA GLY A 306 -25.27 -30.47 -12.46
C GLY A 306 -25.29 -29.96 -13.90
N LEU A 307 -26.16 -28.98 -14.21
CA LEU A 307 -26.31 -28.39 -15.53
C LEU A 307 -25.74 -26.96 -15.53
N CYS A 308 -25.03 -26.57 -16.58
CA CYS A 308 -24.70 -25.16 -16.82
C CYS A 308 -25.98 -24.32 -17.00
N GLY A 309 -25.87 -23.00 -16.82
CA GLY A 309 -27.01 -22.08 -16.82
C GLY A 309 -27.89 -22.22 -18.06
N TYR A 310 -27.28 -22.38 -19.24
CA TYR A 310 -28.01 -22.62 -20.49
C TYR A 310 -28.80 -23.95 -20.47
N CYS A 311 -28.16 -25.04 -20.07
CA CYS A 311 -28.81 -26.35 -20.07
C CYS A 311 -29.91 -26.44 -19.01
N ASN A 312 -29.72 -25.77 -17.87
CA ASN A 312 -30.72 -25.66 -16.82
C ASN A 312 -31.94 -24.86 -17.31
N HIS A 313 -31.73 -23.68 -17.92
CA HIS A 313 -32.80 -22.87 -18.50
C HIS A 313 -33.62 -23.64 -19.55
N MET A 314 -32.95 -24.38 -20.43
CA MET A 314 -33.61 -25.21 -21.44
C MET A 314 -34.43 -26.34 -20.81
N SER A 315 -33.93 -26.97 -19.74
CA SER A 315 -34.66 -28.02 -19.01
C SER A 315 -35.93 -27.47 -18.36
N GLU A 316 -35.85 -26.32 -17.69
CA GLU A 316 -37.02 -25.68 -17.08
C GLU A 316 -38.06 -25.23 -18.11
N LYS A 317 -37.62 -24.82 -19.30
CA LYS A 317 -38.55 -24.46 -20.39
C LYS A 317 -39.37 -25.67 -20.84
N VAL A 318 -38.72 -26.83 -21.02
CA VAL A 318 -39.40 -28.08 -21.39
C VAL A 318 -40.37 -28.56 -20.31
N MET A 319 -40.05 -28.36 -19.03
CA MET A 319 -40.94 -28.76 -17.91
C MET A 319 -42.14 -27.82 -17.72
N ARG A 320 -42.13 -26.63 -18.33
CA ARG A 320 -43.22 -25.65 -18.30
C ARG A 320 -44.20 -25.78 -19.47
N GLU A 321 -43.84 -26.55 -20.51
CA GLU A 321 -44.67 -26.88 -21.67
C GLU A 321 -45.39 -28.22 -21.48
#